data_AF-X1UU03-F1
#
_entry.id   AF-X1UU03-F1
#
_cell.length_a   1.000
_cell.length_b   1.000
_cell.length_c   1.000
_cell.angle_alpha   90.00
_cell.angle_beta   90.00
_cell.angle_gamma   90.00
#
_symmetry.space_group_name_H-M   'P 1'
#
loop_
_entity.id
_entity.type
_entity.pdbx_description
1 polymer ?
#
loop_
_entity_poly.entity_id
_entity_poly.type
_entity_poly.pdbx_seq_one_letter_code
_entity_poly.pdbx_strand_id
1 'polypeptide(L)' 'MVDSLYEFTNMLQTKLKFSIIDDTNEVVVKVINRETDEIIRQIPPEELLEIHANMKSMSGLLLRENV' A
#
# COMPACT_ATOMS: atom_id res chain seq x y z
N MET A 1 8.20 6.21 -20.01
CA MET A 1 8.41 6.16 -18.55
C MET A 1 7.80 4.91 -17.93
N VAL A 2 6.54 4.57 -18.24
CA VAL A 2 5.91 3.34 -17.71
C VAL A 2 6.51 2.07 -18.33
N ASP A 3 6.83 2.09 -19.63
CA ASP A 3 7.40 0.92 -20.34
C ASP A 3 8.79 0.53 -19.82
N SER A 4 9.62 1.51 -19.49
CA SER A 4 10.96 1.32 -18.92
C SER A 4 10.90 0.68 -17.53
N LEU A 5 9.86 1.01 -16.76
CA LEU A 5 9.58 0.40 -15.47
C LEU A 5 9.12 -1.06 -15.66
N TYR A 6 8.34 -1.32 -16.71
CA TYR A 6 7.88 -2.66 -17.08
C TYR A 6 9.07 -3.58 -17.45
N GLU A 7 9.97 -3.12 -18.31
CA GLU A 7 11.22 -3.82 -18.64
C GLU A 7 12.06 -4.15 -17.39
N PHE A 8 12.20 -3.18 -16.48
CA PHE A 8 12.93 -3.35 -15.23
C PHE A 8 12.31 -4.42 -14.32
N THR A 9 10.98 -4.44 -14.18
CA THR A 9 10.29 -5.49 -13.40
C THR A 9 10.45 -6.89 -14.01
N ASN A 10 10.53 -6.97 -15.35
CA ASN A 10 10.78 -8.20 -16.08
C ASN A 10 12.18 -8.73 -15.80
N MET A 11 13.18 -7.85 -15.73
CA MET A 11 14.58 -8.19 -15.43
C MET A 11 14.77 -8.65 -13.98
N LEU A 12 14.00 -8.08 -13.04
CA LEU A 12 14.02 -8.45 -11.63
C LEU A 12 13.11 -9.64 -11.25
N GLN A 13 12.44 -10.26 -12.23
CA GLN A 13 11.44 -11.33 -12.01
C GLN A 13 10.39 -10.99 -10.93
N THR A 14 9.98 -9.72 -10.84
CA THR A 14 8.97 -9.26 -9.88
C THR A 14 7.77 -8.69 -10.61
N LYS A 15 6.58 -8.84 -10.03
CA LYS A 15 5.33 -8.21 -10.48
C LYS A 15 5.00 -7.07 -9.54
N LEU A 16 4.63 -5.92 -10.07
CA LEU A 16 4.08 -4.81 -9.28
C LEU A 16 2.56 -4.82 -9.39
N LYS A 17 1.86 -4.85 -8.25
CA LYS A 17 0.40 -4.75 -8.17
C LYS A 17 0.03 -3.46 -7.46
N PHE A 18 -0.72 -2.61 -8.14
CA PHE A 18 -1.24 -1.37 -7.61
C PHE A 18 -2.66 -1.60 -7.08
N SER A 19 -2.98 -1.03 -5.93
CA SER A 19 -4.32 -1.06 -5.34
C SER A 19 -4.56 0.27 -4.65
N ILE A 20 -5.80 0.75 -4.70
CA ILE A 20 -6.22 1.98 -4.03
C ILE A 20 -7.11 1.56 -2.86
N ILE A 21 -6.89 2.16 -1.69
CA ILE A 21 -7.77 1.96 -0.54
C ILE A 21 -8.84 3.06 -0.59
N ASP A 22 -10.11 2.68 -0.75
CA ASP A 22 -11.22 3.63 -0.91
C ASP A 22 -11.43 4.56 0.30
N ASP A 23 -11.06 4.11 1.51
CA ASP A 23 -11.24 4.86 2.76
C ASP A 23 -10.21 5.98 3.00
N THR A 24 -9.03 5.87 2.37
CA THR A 24 -7.92 6.83 2.55
C THR A 24 -7.51 7.49 1.24
N ASN A 25 -8.01 7.02 0.10
CA ASN A 25 -7.58 7.43 -1.23
C ASN A 25 -6.05 7.26 -1.44
N GLU A 26 -5.43 6.39 -0.64
CA GLU A 26 -3.99 6.14 -0.69
C GLU A 26 -3.69 5.03 -1.70
N VAL A 27 -2.58 5.20 -2.40
CA VAL A 27 -2.07 4.21 -3.36
C VAL A 27 -1.18 3.23 -2.60
N VAL A 28 -1.55 1.95 -2.67
CA VAL A 28 -0.78 0.83 -2.14
C VAL A 28 -0.14 0.08 -3.29
N VAL A 29 1.18 -0.07 -3.23
CA VAL A 29 1.97 -0.84 -4.18
C VAL A 29 2.45 -2.11 -3.51
N LYS A 30 2.09 -3.27 -4.06
CA LYS A 30 2.57 -4.59 -3.64
C LYS A 30 3.58 -5.11 -4.66
N VAL A 31 4.76 -5.49 -4.17
CA VAL A 31 5.82 -6.15 -4.95
C VAL A 31 5.67 -7.65 -4.71
N ILE A 32 5.44 -8.40 -5.78
CA ILE A 32 5.13 -9.83 -5.75
C ILE A 32 6.24 -10.59 -6.49
N ASN A 33 6.71 -11.68 -5.91
CA ASN A 33 7.61 -12.61 -6.59
C ASN A 33 6.87 -13.28 -7.75
N ARG A 34 7.42 -13.24 -8.96
CA ARG A 34 6.73 -13.82 -10.13
C ARG A 34 6.67 -15.34 -10.12
N GLU A 35 7.61 -16.01 -9.47
CA GLU A 35 7.73 -17.47 -9.45
C GLU A 35 6.87 -18.10 -8.36
N THR A 36 6.86 -17.50 -7.16
CA THR A 36 6.11 -18.03 -5.99
C THR A 36 4.77 -17.35 -5.76
N ASP A 37 4.49 -16.23 -6.46
CA ASP A 37 3.34 -15.33 -6.22
C ASP A 37 3.26 -14.79 -4.78
N GLU A 38 4.37 -14.82 -4.04
CA GLU A 38 4.47 -14.28 -2.68
C GLU A 38 4.71 -12.77 -2.66
N ILE A 39 4.12 -12.07 -1.70
CA ILE A 39 4.36 -10.62 -1.50
C ILE A 39 5.73 -10.45 -0.85
N ILE A 40 6.67 -9.85 -1.58
CA ILE A 40 8.02 -9.55 -1.08
C ILE A 40 8.01 -8.22 -0.30
N ARG A 41 7.21 -7.24 -0.74
CA ARG A 41 7.18 -5.90 -0.15
C ARG A 41 5.87 -5.15 -0.43
N GLN A 42 5.51 -4.23 0.45
CA GLN A 42 4.40 -3.29 0.26
C GLN A 42 4.86 -1.84 0.51
N ILE A 43 4.32 -0.88 -0.23
CA ILE A 43 4.55 0.55 -0.05
C ILE A 43 3.19 1.28 -0.09
N PRO A 44 2.78 1.96 0.99
CA PRO A 44 3.38 1.96 2.33
C PRO A 44 3.39 0.57 2.98
N PRO A 45 4.25 0.31 3.99
CA PRO A 45 4.18 -0.90 4.81
C PRO A 45 2.83 -1.02 5.53
N GLU A 46 2.35 -2.24 5.72
CA GLU A 46 1.08 -2.54 6.37
C GLU A 46 0.98 -1.95 7.79
N GLU A 47 2.06 -2.05 8.57
CA GLU A 47 2.13 -1.49 9.93
C GLU A 47 1.88 0.03 9.94
N LEU A 48 2.38 0.75 8.93
CA LEU A 48 2.12 2.19 8.82
C LEU A 48 0.66 2.48 8.43
N LEU A 49 0.04 1.62 7.61
CA LEU A 49 -1.38 1.73 7.28
C LEU A 49 -2.25 1.52 8.52
N GLU A 50 -1.93 0.54 9.37
CA GLU A 50 -2.64 0.33 10.64
C GLU A 50 -2.47 1.50 11.61
N ILE A 51 -1.26 2.05 11.72
CA ILE A 51 -1.02 3.23 12.56
C ILE A 51 -1.84 4.42 12.06
N HIS A 52 -1.86 4.68 10.75
CA HIS A 52 -2.68 5.75 10.16
C HIS A 52 -4.18 5.54 10.45
N ALA A 53 -4.69 4.32 10.28
CA ALA A 53 -6.09 3.99 10.55
C ALA A 53 -6.48 4.17 12.02
N ASN A 54 -5.61 3.73 12.95
CA ASN A 54 -5.82 3.87 14.38
C ASN A 54 -5.78 5.34 14.83
N MET A 55 -4.82 6.12 14.33
CA MET A 55 -4.70 7.55 14.61
C MET A 55 -5.91 8.36 14.12
N LYS A 56 -6.42 8.02 12.91
CA LYS A 56 -7.64 8.63 12.35
C LYS A 56 -8.86 8.30 13.21
N SER A 57 -8.97 7.05 13.68
CA SER A 57 -10.06 6.59 14.54
C SER A 57 -10.05 7.26 15.91
N MET A 58 -8.89 7.36 16.55
CA MET A 58 -8.71 8.08 17.82
C MET A 58 -9.06 9.56 17.67
N SER A 59 -8.55 10.23 16.63
CA SER A 59 -8.89 11.63 16.36
C SER A 59 -10.40 11.81 16.14
N GLY A 60 -11.05 10.89 15.43
CA GLY A 60 -12.50 10.90 15.23
C GLY A 60 -13.31 10.68 16.52
N LEU A 61 -12.79 9.91 17.48
CA LEU A 61 -13.42 9.75 18.80
C LEU A 61 -13.24 11.00 19.66
N LEU A 62 -12.05 11.59 19.70
CA LEU A 62 -11.78 12.83 20.44
C LEU A 62 -12.59 14.02 19.91
N LEU A 63 -12.85 14.06 18.59
CA LEU A 63 -13.72 15.08 17.98
C LEU A 63 -15.21 14.86 18.30
N ARG A 64 -15.63 13.63 18.63
CA ARG A 64 -17.02 13.32 19.04
C ARG A 64 -17.32 13.69 20.48
N GLU A 65 -16.31 13.95 21.31
CA GLU A 65 -16.48 14.29 22.73
C GLU A 65 -16.81 15.77 22.99
N ASN A 66 -16.84 16.61 21.94
CA ASN A 66 -17.20 18.04 22.05
C ASN A 66 -18.52 18.38 21.33
N VAL A 67 -19.56 17.56 21.49
CA VAL A 67 -20.96 17.90 21.13
C VAL A 67 -21.86 17.76 22.35
#